data_AF-A0A7C4JIX7-F1
#
_entry.id   AF-A0A7C4JIX7-F1
#
_cell.length_a   1.000
_cell.length_b   1.000
_cell.length_c   1.000
_cell.angle_alpha   90.00
_cell.angle_beta   90.00
_cell.angle_gamma   90.00
#
_symmetry.space_group_name_H-M   'P 1'
#
loop_
_entity.id
_entity.type
_entity.pdbx_description
1 polymer ?
#
loop_
_entity_poly.entity_id
_entity_poly.type
_entity_poly.pdbx_seq_one_letter_code
_entity_poly.pdbx_strand_id
1 'polypeptide(L)' 'PTMQRKMFGWVFRELGFDESKFRGVEIRNMSTEEAIKAIEEALSA' A
#
# COMPACT_ATOMS: atom_id res chain seq x y z
N PRO A 1 5.10 6.07 1.46
CA PRO A 1 5.81 5.08 2.30
C PRO A 1 6.75 4.12 1.53
N THR A 2 7.95 4.60 1.13
CA THR A 2 8.96 3.81 0.39
C THR A 2 9.69 2.81 1.27
N MET A 3 9.96 3.16 2.53
CA MET A 3 10.70 2.30 3.46
C MET A 3 9.90 1.08 3.88
N GLN A 4 8.61 1.24 4.13
CA GLN A 4 7.70 0.14 4.46
C GLN A 4 7.62 -0.86 3.31
N ARG A 5 7.60 -0.37 2.06
CA ARG A 5 7.63 -1.27 0.88
C ARG A 5 8.92 -2.09 0.83
N LYS A 6 10.07 -1.48 1.11
CA LYS A 6 11.37 -2.18 1.14
C LYS A 6 11.47 -3.18 2.30
N MET A 7 10.98 -2.83 3.48
CA MET A 7 11.03 -3.69 4.67
C MET A 7 10.15 -4.93 4.54
N PHE A 8 8.91 -4.76 4.09
CA PHE A 8 7.94 -5.87 4.05
C PHE A 8 7.92 -6.62 2.72
N GLY A 9 8.48 -6.04 1.65
CA GLY A 9 8.50 -6.69 0.32
C GLY A 9 9.17 -8.06 0.32
N TRP A 10 10.28 -8.24 1.07
CA TRP A 10 10.94 -9.54 1.18
C TRP A 10 10.07 -10.58 1.91
N VAL A 11 9.41 -10.20 3.01
CA VAL A 11 8.50 -11.10 3.75
C VAL A 11 7.34 -11.56 2.86
N PHE A 12 6.73 -10.62 2.12
CA PHE A 12 5.64 -10.94 1.22
C PHE A 12 6.08 -11.89 0.10
N ARG A 13 7.27 -11.68 -0.47
CA ARG A 13 7.85 -12.60 -1.46
C ARG A 13 8.03 -14.01 -0.91
N GLU A 14 8.57 -14.16 0.30
CA GLU A 14 8.78 -15.48 0.92
C GLU A 14 7.47 -16.23 1.20
N LEU A 15 6.41 -15.49 1.52
CA LEU A 15 5.07 -16.06 1.71
C LEU A 15 4.35 -16.37 0.39
N GLY A 16 4.98 -16.15 -0.76
CA GLY A 16 4.38 -16.34 -2.08
C GLY A 16 3.30 -15.30 -2.41
N PHE A 17 3.33 -14.15 -1.75
CA PHE A 17 2.42 -13.05 -2.05
C PHE A 17 2.81 -12.37 -3.36
N ASP A 18 1.81 -12.02 -4.16
CA ASP A 18 2.01 -11.29 -5.42
C ASP A 18 2.46 -9.85 -5.15
N GLU A 19 3.74 -9.58 -5.36
CA GLU A 19 4.35 -8.26 -5.12
C GLU A 19 3.66 -7.14 -5.91
N SER A 20 3.02 -7.43 -7.05
CA SER A 20 2.29 -6.42 -7.84
C SER A 20 1.04 -5.88 -7.13
N LYS A 21 0.51 -6.66 -6.18
CA LYS A 21 -0.64 -6.30 -5.34
C LYS A 21 -0.24 -5.57 -4.06
N PHE A 22 1.05 -5.48 -3.75
CA PHE A 22 1.51 -4.79 -2.55
C PHE A 22 1.59 -3.28 -2.77
N ARG A 23 0.61 -2.57 -2.20
CA ARG A 23 0.47 -1.11 -2.36
C ARG A 23 0.51 -0.41 -1.03
N GLY A 24 1.50 0.46 -0.87
CA GLY A 24 1.57 1.37 0.27
C GLY A 24 0.89 2.69 -0.06
N VAL A 25 -0.11 3.07 0.74
CA VAL A 25 -0.82 4.36 0.73
C VAL A 25 -0.43 5.14 1.97
N GLU A 26 -0.18 6.44 1.83
CA GLU A 26 0.21 7.31 2.94
C GLU A 26 -0.94 8.27 3.26
N ILE A 27 -1.61 8.06 4.40
CA ILE A 27 -2.86 8.75 4.76
C ILE A 27 -2.68 9.90 5.76
N ARG A 28 -1.44 10.26 6.11
CA ARG A 28 -1.17 11.28 7.11
C ARG A 28 -1.58 12.65 6.58
N ASN A 29 -2.21 13.45 7.44
CA ASN A 29 -2.74 14.78 7.11
C ASN A 29 -3.85 14.77 6.03
N MET A 30 -4.51 13.63 5.81
CA MET A 30 -5.70 13.53 4.98
C MET A 30 -6.97 13.64 5.82
N SER A 31 -8.03 14.18 5.24
CA SER A 31 -9.40 13.97 5.75
C SER A 31 -9.81 12.51 5.58
N THR A 32 -10.90 12.13 6.25
CA THR A 32 -11.48 10.78 6.09
C THR A 32 -11.82 10.48 4.64
N GLU A 33 -12.42 11.44 3.93
CA GLU A 33 -12.85 11.33 2.54
C GLU A 33 -11.66 11.19 1.59
N GLU A 34 -10.59 11.96 1.83
CA GLU A 34 -9.35 11.87 1.07
C GLU A 34 -8.66 10.50 1.26
N ALA A 35 -8.67 9.98 2.49
CA ALA A 35 -8.13 8.66 2.79
C ALA A 35 -8.95 7.54 2.12
N ILE A 36 -10.28 7.63 2.15
CA ILE A 36 -11.18 6.68 1.46
C ILE A 36 -10.85 6.65 -0.03
N LYS A 37 -10.80 7.83 -0.67
CA LYS A 37 -10.51 7.95 -2.10
C LYS A 37 -9.14 7.36 -2.46
N ALA A 38 -8.11 7.66 -1.66
CA ALA A 38 -6.76 7.12 -1.88
C ALA A 38 -6.71 5.59 -1.78
N ILE A 39 -7.54 4.97 -0.93
CA ILE A 39 -7.67 3.52 -0.82
C ILE A 39 -8.40 2.94 -2.04
N GLU A 40 -9.49 3.56 -2.49
CA GLU A 40 -10.25 3.14 -3.67
C GLU A 40 -9.39 3.17 -4.94
N GLU A 41 -8.59 4.22 -5.12
CA GLU A 41 -7.62 4.32 -6.21
C GLU A 41 -6.56 3.22 -6.15
N ALA A 42 -6.05 2.91 -4.95
CA ALA A 42 -5.07 1.85 -4.76
C ALA A 42 -5.62 0.46 -5.10
N LEU A 43 -6.91 0.21 -4.88
CA LEU A 43 -7.57 -1.06 -5.20
C LEU A 43 -7.95 -1.20 -6.68
N SER A 44 -8.15 -0.08 -7.38
CA SER A 44 -8.65 -0.07 -8.77
C SER A 44 -7.56 -0.13 -9.85
N ALA A 45 -6.33 0.23 -9.49
CA ALA A 45 -5.19 0.23 -10.42
C ALA A 45 -4.46 -1.12 -10.50
#